data_AF-A0A523A6D1-F1
#
_entry.id   AF-A0A523A6D1-F1
#
_cell.length_a   1.000
_cell.length_b   1.000
_cell.length_c   1.000
_cell.angle_alpha   90.00
_cell.angle_beta   90.00
_cell.angle_gamma   90.00
#
_symmetry.space_group_name_H-M   'P 1'
#
loop_
_entity.id
_entity.type
_entity.pdbx_description
1 polymer ?
#
loop_
_entity_poly.entity_id
_entity_poly.type
_entity_poly.pdbx_seq_one_letter_code
_entity_poly.pdbx_strand_id
1 'polypeptide(L)'
;MSSLEEVYQCQTTNCGYVFDPDKGDRRGRIRKGTQFKNLPDDWRCTVCGATVKSFKPLAGSCGSVYAENVAISTETETKGATNEMKKYRCDICGYVYDPAMGDDAAGIAAGTSFDDLSDDYQCPVCGAGKDEFSEM
;
A
#
# COMPACT_ATOMS: atom_id res chain seq x y z
N MET A 1 -6.24 -19.79 7.72
CA MET A 1 -6.83 -18.66 8.48
C MET A 1 -6.11 -18.54 9.81
N SER A 2 -4.88 -18.05 9.76
CA SER A 2 -4.14 -17.56 10.93
C SER A 2 -3.56 -16.26 10.42
N SER A 3 -4.27 -15.16 10.70
CA SER A 3 -3.76 -13.82 10.40
C SER A 3 -2.32 -13.77 10.85
N LEU A 4 -1.46 -13.25 9.99
CA LEU A 4 -0.11 -12.86 10.33
C LEU A 4 -0.25 -11.77 11.41
N GLU A 5 -0.32 -12.17 12.67
CA GLU A 5 -0.43 -11.31 13.85
C GLU A 5 0.88 -10.51 13.93
N GLU A 6 0.85 -9.31 13.37
CA GLU A 6 1.99 -8.41 13.31
C GLU A 6 2.27 -7.86 14.72
N VAL A 7 3.08 -8.60 15.50
CA VAL A 7 3.58 -8.14 16.81
C VAL A 7 4.80 -7.23 16.63
N TYR A 8 4.95 -6.23 17.50
CA TYR A 8 5.93 -5.15 17.34
C TYR A 8 6.92 -5.10 18.50
N GLN A 9 8.22 -5.13 18.25
CA GLN A 9 9.26 -5.04 19.28
C GLN A 9 9.92 -3.67 19.31
N CYS A 10 10.04 -3.11 20.53
CA CYS A 10 10.82 -1.92 20.82
C CYS A 10 12.31 -2.17 20.55
N GLN A 11 12.89 -1.36 19.68
CA GLN A 11 14.27 -1.42 19.21
C GLN A 11 15.24 -0.61 20.07
N THR A 12 14.78 0.00 21.17
CA THR A 12 15.68 0.67 22.10
C THR A 12 16.65 -0.35 22.69
N THR A 13 17.93 -0.01 22.71
CA THR A 13 19.07 -0.90 23.03
C THR A 13 18.89 -1.73 24.31
N ASN A 14 18.17 -1.22 25.32
CA ASN A 14 17.96 -1.89 26.61
C ASN A 14 16.47 -2.21 26.91
N CYS A 15 15.60 -2.25 25.91
CA CYS A 15 14.16 -2.43 26.14
C CYS A 15 13.61 -3.80 25.73
N GLY A 16 13.57 -4.09 24.43
CA GLY A 16 13.02 -5.34 23.91
C GLY A 16 11.53 -5.60 24.20
N TYR A 17 10.76 -4.61 24.67
CA TYR A 17 9.32 -4.76 24.91
C TYR A 17 8.59 -5.13 23.62
N VAL A 18 7.75 -6.17 23.67
CA VAL A 18 6.93 -6.63 22.54
C VAL A 18 5.49 -6.23 22.77
N PHE A 19 4.95 -5.45 21.84
CA PHE A 19 3.56 -5.09 21.75
C PHE A 19 2.81 -6.13 20.91
N ASP A 20 1.84 -6.77 21.53
CA ASP A 20 0.94 -7.74 20.93
C ASP A 20 -0.46 -7.09 20.79
N PRO A 21 -0.97 -6.87 19.56
CA PRO A 21 -2.26 -6.22 19.35
C PRO A 21 -3.42 -6.95 20.02
N ASP A 22 -3.42 -8.28 20.04
CA ASP A 22 -4.50 -9.11 20.59
C ASP A 22 -4.55 -9.05 22.12
N LYS A 23 -3.41 -8.76 22.75
CA LYS A 23 -3.33 -8.54 24.20
C LYS A 23 -3.44 -7.06 24.55
N GLY A 24 -3.05 -6.17 23.65
CA GLY A 24 -2.87 -4.75 23.92
C GLY A 24 -1.80 -4.49 24.99
N ASP A 25 -1.89 -3.34 25.65
CA ASP A 25 -0.99 -2.98 26.76
C ASP A 25 -1.79 -2.46 27.93
N ARG A 26 -2.00 -3.32 28.94
CA ARG A 26 -2.69 -2.95 30.17
C ARG A 26 -2.00 -1.81 30.92
N ARG A 27 -0.66 -1.74 30.90
CA ARG A 27 0.12 -0.67 31.55
C ARG A 27 0.00 0.63 30.76
N GLY A 28 0.00 0.54 29.44
CA GLY A 28 -0.18 1.66 28.51
C GLY A 28 -1.64 2.07 28.27
N ARG A 29 -2.60 1.47 29.00
CA ARG A 29 -4.05 1.69 28.84
C ARG A 29 -4.56 1.43 27.41
N ILE A 30 -3.91 0.52 26.70
CA ILE A 30 -4.31 0.11 25.35
C ILE A 30 -5.19 -1.13 25.44
N ARG A 31 -6.37 -1.06 24.83
CA ARG A 31 -7.33 -2.17 24.82
C ARG A 31 -6.80 -3.32 23.97
N LYS A 32 -7.13 -4.55 24.37
CA LYS A 32 -6.96 -5.74 23.55
C LYS A 32 -7.64 -5.57 22.19
N GLY A 33 -6.97 -5.99 21.11
CA GLY A 33 -7.38 -5.79 19.73
C GLY A 33 -7.02 -4.41 19.14
N THR A 34 -6.30 -3.55 19.88
CA THR A 34 -5.82 -2.28 19.31
C THR A 34 -4.58 -2.53 18.48
N GLN A 35 -4.67 -2.31 17.17
CA GLN A 35 -3.55 -2.44 16.25
C GLN A 35 -2.48 -1.37 16.53
N PHE A 36 -1.22 -1.68 16.24
CA PHE A 36 -0.10 -0.76 16.46
C PHE A 36 -0.29 0.59 15.73
N LYS A 37 -0.87 0.55 14.53
CA LYS A 37 -1.18 1.75 13.71
C LYS A 37 -2.27 2.64 14.32
N ASN A 38 -3.07 2.10 15.24
CA ASN A 38 -4.15 2.81 15.93
C ASN A 38 -3.77 3.18 17.38
N LEU A 39 -2.49 3.05 17.74
CA LEU A 39 -1.98 3.55 19.03
C LEU A 39 -2.01 5.09 19.02
N PRO A 40 -2.41 5.73 20.13
CA PRO A 40 -2.37 7.18 20.23
C PRO A 40 -0.91 7.69 20.17
N ASP A 41 -0.70 8.87 19.60
CA ASP A 41 0.64 9.44 19.39
C ASP A 41 1.40 9.69 20.70
N ASP A 42 0.66 9.91 21.81
CA ASP A 42 1.23 10.05 23.15
C ASP A 42 1.59 8.71 23.81
N TRP A 43 1.18 7.58 23.24
CA TRP A 43 1.54 6.28 23.80
C TRP A 43 3.04 6.02 23.64
N ARG A 44 3.63 5.55 24.74
CA ARG A 44 5.05 5.25 24.87
C ARG A 44 5.21 3.86 25.45
N CYS A 45 6.30 3.23 25.05
CA CYS A 45 6.76 1.98 25.62
C CYS A 45 6.79 2.08 27.14
N THR A 46 6.03 1.23 27.84
CA THR A 46 5.93 1.27 29.30
C THR A 46 7.18 0.73 30.02
N VAL A 47 8.16 0.24 29.25
CA VAL A 47 9.45 -0.26 29.73
C VAL A 47 10.54 0.82 29.61
N CYS A 48 10.66 1.50 28.47
CA CYS A 48 11.75 2.46 28.22
C CYS A 48 11.31 3.89 27.89
N GLY A 49 10.01 4.16 27.77
CA GLY A 49 9.47 5.47 27.40
C GLY A 49 9.62 5.84 25.92
N ALA A 50 10.16 4.95 25.08
CA ALA A 50 10.29 5.19 23.64
C ALA A 50 8.92 5.33 22.97
N THR A 51 8.82 6.21 21.99
CA THR A 51 7.62 6.41 21.19
C THR A 51 7.33 5.22 20.28
N VAL A 52 6.11 5.13 19.73
CA VAL A 52 5.71 4.16 18.70
C VAL A 52 6.72 4.03 17.54
N LYS A 53 7.44 5.10 17.19
CA LYS A 53 8.43 5.11 16.11
C LYS A 53 9.65 4.20 16.36
N SER A 54 9.91 3.85 17.61
CA SER A 54 11.05 2.98 17.98
C SER A 54 10.70 1.50 17.96
N PHE A 55 9.54 1.12 17.42
CA PHE A 55 9.10 -0.26 17.32
C PHE A 55 9.21 -0.78 15.89
N LYS A 56 9.51 -2.06 15.73
CA LYS A 56 9.55 -2.75 14.44
C LYS A 56 8.73 -4.04 14.49
N PRO A 57 8.06 -4.44 13.40
CA PRO A 57 7.34 -5.70 13.34
C PRO A 57 8.31 -6.88 13.42
N LEU A 58 7.98 -7.88 14.24
CA LEU A 58 8.75 -9.12 14.38
C LEU A 58 8.37 -10.20 13.37
N ALA A 59 7.28 -10.00 12.63
CA ALA A 59 6.81 -10.93 11.61
C ALA A 59 7.79 -11.14 10.43
N GLY A 60 8.98 -10.50 10.44
CA GLY A 60 10.03 -10.68 9.44
C GLY A 60 11.26 -11.48 9.89
N SER A 61 11.25 -12.15 11.04
CA SER A 61 12.47 -12.77 11.61
C SER A 61 12.33 -14.24 12.05
N CYS A 62 11.45 -15.02 11.41
CA CYS A 62 11.51 -16.48 11.48
C CYS A 62 11.84 -17.03 10.09
N GLY A 63 13.13 -17.11 9.79
CA GLY A 63 13.61 -17.85 8.64
C GLY A 63 13.73 -19.33 8.97
N SER A 64 12.97 -20.18 8.26
CA SER A 64 13.40 -21.55 7.99
C SER A 64 12.99 -21.93 6.56
N VAL A 65 13.96 -21.75 5.66
CA VAL A 65 14.24 -22.57 4.47
C VAL A 65 13.02 -22.96 3.63
N TYR A 66 12.64 -22.13 2.66
CA TYR A 66 12.05 -22.38 1.32
C TYR A 66 11.58 -20.98 0.85
N ALA A 67 11.99 -20.36 -0.25
CA ALA A 67 12.79 -20.76 -1.39
C ALA A 67 13.56 -19.53 -1.88
N GLU A 68 14.70 -19.79 -2.50
CA GLU A 68 15.56 -18.80 -3.14
C GLU A 68 14.84 -18.12 -4.31
N ASN A 69 14.96 -16.79 -4.37
CA ASN A 69 15.29 -15.99 -5.57
C ASN A 69 14.44 -14.73 -5.75
N VAL A 70 15.20 -13.64 -5.93
CA VAL A 70 14.90 -12.47 -6.76
C VAL A 70 14.26 -11.26 -6.07
N ALA A 71 15.16 -10.29 -5.89
CA ALA A 71 14.98 -8.86 -6.08
C ALA A 71 13.94 -8.13 -5.23
N ILE A 72 14.48 -7.35 -4.29
CA ILE A 72 14.22 -5.90 -4.16
C ILE A 72 13.11 -5.40 -5.10
N SER A 73 11.91 -5.25 -4.57
CA SER A 73 10.98 -4.20 -4.94
C SER A 73 10.62 -3.44 -3.67
N THR A 74 11.15 -2.23 -3.56
CA THR A 74 10.63 -1.22 -2.64
C THR A 74 9.20 -0.90 -3.07
N GLU A 75 8.22 -1.51 -2.41
CA GLU A 75 6.82 -1.18 -2.60
C GLU A 75 6.36 -0.33 -1.42
N THR A 76 6.33 0.97 -1.68
CA THR A 76 5.56 1.93 -0.91
C THR A 76 4.08 1.58 -1.05
N GLU A 77 3.57 0.76 -0.13
CA GLU A 77 2.15 0.49 0.03
C GLU A 77 1.42 1.77 0.50
N THR A 78 0.82 2.50 -0.44
CA THR A 78 -0.37 3.29 -0.15
C THR A 78 -1.57 2.54 -0.70
N LYS A 79 -2.30 1.89 0.20
CA LYS A 79 -3.64 1.34 -0.02
C LYS A 79 -4.59 2.45 -0.46
N GLY A 80 -5.15 2.30 -1.66
CA GLY A 80 -6.30 3.05 -2.16
C GLY A 80 -6.96 2.28 -3.29
N ALA A 81 -8.05 1.58 -2.96
CA ALA A 81 -9.05 0.99 -3.84
C ALA A 81 -8.60 0.00 -4.94
N THR A 82 -9.09 -1.22 -4.79
CA THR A 82 -9.12 -2.30 -5.76
C THR A 82 -9.82 -1.90 -7.08
N ASN A 83 -9.02 -1.61 -8.11
CA ASN A 83 -9.24 -2.09 -9.46
C ASN A 83 -7.89 -2.05 -10.16
N GLU A 84 -7.46 -3.16 -10.73
CA GLU A 84 -6.25 -3.26 -11.53
C GLU A 84 -6.37 -2.23 -12.66
N MET A 85 -5.76 -1.06 -12.50
CA MET A 85 -5.91 0.04 -13.44
C MET A 85 -5.04 -0.27 -14.66
N LYS A 86 -5.61 -1.02 -15.60
CA LYS A 86 -4.93 -1.47 -16.81
C LYS A 86 -4.62 -0.28 -17.71
N LYS A 87 -3.46 -0.32 -18.35
CA LYS A 87 -3.06 0.70 -19.32
C LYS A 87 -3.64 0.33 -20.68
N TYR A 88 -3.93 1.33 -21.48
CA TYR A 88 -4.50 1.12 -22.82
C TYR A 88 -3.63 1.81 -23.85
N ARG A 89 -3.37 1.14 -24.96
CA ARG A 89 -2.58 1.67 -26.06
C ARG A 89 -3.46 1.87 -27.27
N CYS A 90 -3.42 3.07 -27.84
CA CYS A 90 -4.03 3.37 -29.13
C CYS A 90 -3.30 2.60 -30.24
N ASP A 91 -4.02 1.76 -30.98
CA ASP A 91 -3.46 0.95 -32.07
C ASP A 91 -3.13 1.79 -33.32
N ILE A 92 -3.73 2.97 -33.45
CA ILE A 92 -3.49 3.89 -34.58
C ILE A 92 -2.18 4.66 -34.44
N CYS A 93 -1.89 5.23 -33.27
CA CYS A 93 -0.73 6.11 -33.07
C CYS A 93 0.26 5.64 -32.00
N GLY A 94 -0.08 4.61 -31.22
CA GLY A 94 0.75 4.08 -30.13
C GLY A 94 0.68 4.89 -28.83
N TYR A 95 -0.22 5.87 -28.70
CA TYR A 95 -0.44 6.60 -27.45
C TYR A 95 -0.85 5.65 -26.33
N VAL A 96 -0.23 5.77 -25.15
CA VAL A 96 -0.55 4.95 -23.98
C VAL A 96 -1.31 5.79 -22.96
N TYR A 97 -2.57 5.46 -22.75
CA TYR A 97 -3.38 5.98 -21.66
C TYR A 97 -2.98 5.30 -20.35
N ASP A 98 -2.48 6.10 -19.41
CA ASP A 98 -2.17 5.66 -18.06
C ASP A 98 -3.23 6.19 -17.08
N PRO A 99 -4.13 5.34 -16.56
CA PRO A 99 -5.17 5.76 -15.62
C PRO A 99 -4.61 6.38 -14.34
N ALA A 100 -3.36 6.08 -13.94
CA ALA A 100 -2.74 6.72 -12.79
C ALA A 100 -2.31 8.17 -13.07
N MET A 101 -2.05 8.52 -14.33
CA MET A 101 -1.75 9.89 -14.76
C MET A 101 -2.99 10.61 -15.32
N GLY A 102 -3.98 9.88 -15.79
CA GLY A 102 -5.11 10.44 -16.53
C GLY A 102 -4.67 10.93 -17.91
N ASP A 103 -5.42 11.89 -18.45
CA ASP A 103 -5.09 12.55 -19.72
C ASP A 103 -5.49 14.03 -19.65
N ASP A 104 -4.54 14.88 -19.25
CA ASP A 104 -4.72 16.34 -19.20
C ASP A 104 -5.10 16.94 -20.56
N ALA A 105 -4.68 16.33 -21.67
CA ALA A 105 -5.00 16.85 -23.01
C ALA A 105 -6.47 16.65 -23.36
N ALA A 106 -7.09 15.57 -22.87
CA ALA A 106 -8.52 15.31 -22.95
C ALA A 106 -9.32 15.84 -21.74
N GLY A 107 -8.66 16.44 -20.74
CA GLY A 107 -9.30 16.94 -19.52
C GLY A 107 -9.71 15.84 -18.53
N ILE A 108 -9.04 14.69 -18.59
CA ILE A 108 -9.28 13.53 -17.72
C ILE A 108 -8.31 13.57 -16.55
N ALA A 109 -8.85 13.55 -15.33
CA ALA A 109 -8.05 13.57 -14.11
C ALA A 109 -7.26 12.25 -13.91
N ALA A 110 -6.12 12.37 -13.23
CA ALA A 110 -5.39 11.24 -12.71
C ALA A 110 -6.27 10.39 -11.77
N GLY A 111 -6.25 9.08 -11.96
CA GLY A 111 -7.05 8.10 -11.23
C GLY A 111 -8.36 7.69 -11.93
N THR A 112 -8.67 8.24 -13.10
CA THR A 112 -9.79 7.77 -13.93
C THR A 112 -9.39 6.49 -14.67
N SER A 113 -10.19 5.43 -14.55
CA SER A 113 -9.96 4.19 -15.30
C SER A 113 -10.41 4.35 -16.75
N PHE A 114 -9.77 3.66 -17.69
CA PHE A 114 -10.18 3.73 -19.10
C PHE A 114 -11.64 3.27 -19.30
N ASP A 115 -12.10 2.28 -18.53
CA ASP A 115 -13.49 1.82 -18.54
C ASP A 115 -14.49 2.92 -18.13
N ASP A 116 -14.08 3.81 -17.21
CA ASP A 116 -14.87 4.95 -16.72
C ASP A 116 -14.95 6.11 -17.74
N LEU A 117 -14.08 6.11 -18.75
CA LEU A 117 -14.14 7.12 -19.81
C LEU A 117 -15.41 6.99 -20.64
N SER A 118 -15.98 8.14 -21.00
CA SER A 118 -17.11 8.22 -21.93
C SER A 118 -16.78 7.51 -23.26
N ASP A 119 -17.78 6.94 -23.91
CA ASP A 119 -17.64 6.30 -25.23
C ASP A 119 -17.18 7.32 -26.31
N ASP A 120 -17.45 8.60 -26.08
CA ASP A 120 -17.00 9.72 -26.91
C ASP A 120 -15.52 10.11 -26.68
N TYR A 121 -14.79 9.35 -25.85
CA TYR A 121 -13.37 9.61 -25.64
C TYR A 121 -12.58 9.42 -26.94
N GLN A 122 -11.81 10.44 -27.28
CA GLN A 122 -10.94 10.46 -28.45
C GLN A 122 -9.49 10.59 -28.03
N CYS A 123 -8.62 9.82 -28.66
CA CYS A 123 -7.18 9.92 -28.47
C CYS A 123 -6.70 11.35 -28.73
N PRO A 124 -5.99 12.01 -27.79
CA PRO A 124 -5.54 13.39 -27.94
C PRO A 124 -4.48 13.55 -29.04
N VAL A 125 -3.86 12.46 -29.48
CA VAL A 125 -2.80 12.45 -30.49
C VAL A 125 -3.36 12.31 -31.90
N CYS A 126 -4.34 11.41 -32.12
CA CYS A 126 -4.84 11.09 -33.46
C CYS A 126 -6.36 11.26 -33.66
N GLY A 127 -7.12 11.49 -32.59
CA GLY A 127 -8.58 11.61 -32.65
C GLY A 127 -9.33 10.28 -32.85
N ALA A 128 -8.65 9.14 -32.76
CA ALA A 128 -9.29 7.83 -32.79
C ALA A 128 -10.18 7.62 -31.56
N GLY A 129 -11.31 6.93 -31.72
CA GLY A 129 -12.23 6.62 -30.63
C GLY A 129 -11.68 5.61 -29.64
N LYS A 130 -12.43 5.38 -28.56
CA LYS A 130 -12.11 4.40 -27.50
C LYS A 130 -12.00 2.95 -28.02
N ASP A 131 -12.64 2.66 -29.15
CA ASP A 131 -12.62 1.40 -29.87
C ASP A 131 -11.24 1.04 -30.45
N GLU A 132 -10.40 2.03 -30.71
CA GLU A 132 -9.05 1.86 -31.26
C GLU A 132 -7.96 1.76 -30.17
N PHE A 133 -8.36 1.40 -28.94
CA PHE A 133 -7.45 1.19 -27.81
C PHE A 133 -7.45 -0.26 -27.35
N SER A 134 -6.25 -0.85 -27.28
CA SER A 134 -6.02 -2.20 -26.77
C SER A 134 -5.48 -2.17 -25.33
N GLU A 135 -5.98 -3.08 -24.50
CA GLU A 135 -5.46 -3.36 -23.15
C GLU A 135 -4.01 -3.84 -23.22
N MET A 136 -3.15 -3.31 -22.34
CA MET A 136 -1.75 -3.70 -22.17
C MET A 136 -1.50 -4.52 -20.91
#